data_AF-A0A3B8VF22-F1
#
_entry.id   AF-A0A3B8VF22-F1
#
_cell.length_a   1.000
_cell.length_b   1.000
_cell.length_c   1.000
_cell.angle_alpha   90.00
_cell.angle_beta   90.00
_cell.angle_gamma   90.00
#
_symmetry.space_group_name_H-M   'P 1'
#
loop_
_entity.id
_entity.type
_entity.pdbx_description
1 polymer ?
#
loop_
_entity_poly.entity_id
_entity_poly.type
_entity_poly.pdbx_seq_one_letter_code
_entity_poly.pdbx_strand_id
1 'polypeptide(L)'
;MLYVLKNRHTQIKVSDLGAEMISVIVDGKERLWQNANGAWAGHAPLLFPVCGHFGCKVGGKVYPMPPHGFAKDMLFTAEKQTGSRLVFSLSSSEETKKFYPYDFVYRMEY
;
A
#
# COMPACT_ATOMS: atom_id res chain seq x y z
N MET A 1 -5.85 -10.24 3.68
CA MET A 1 -7.33 -10.11 3.77
C MET A 1 -7.82 -8.97 2.88
N LEU A 2 -9.06 -9.07 2.39
CA LEU A 2 -9.71 -8.02 1.62
C LEU A 2 -10.75 -7.29 2.46
N TYR A 3 -10.74 -5.97 2.39
CA TYR A 3 -11.62 -5.07 3.12
C TYR A 3 -12.49 -4.30 2.12
N VAL A 4 -13.72 -4.01 2.50
CA VAL A 4 -14.71 -3.35 1.63
C VAL A 4 -15.23 -2.09 2.31
N LEU A 5 -15.16 -0.97 1.60
CA LEU A 5 -15.86 0.27 1.92
C LEU A 5 -16.89 0.52 0.82
N LYS A 6 -18.13 0.83 1.20
CA LYS A 6 -19.19 1.11 0.23
C LYS A 6 -20.14 2.18 0.71
N ASN A 7 -20.61 2.99 -0.23
CA ASN A 7 -21.76 3.86 -0.07
C ASN A 7 -22.75 3.60 -1.22
N ARG A 8 -23.71 4.51 -1.43
CA ARG A 8 -24.74 4.37 -2.48
C ARG A 8 -24.19 4.30 -3.90
N HIS A 9 -23.08 4.99 -4.18
CA HIS A 9 -22.54 5.18 -5.53
C HIS A 9 -21.21 4.47 -5.75
N THR A 10 -20.45 4.24 -4.68
CA THR A 10 -19.06 3.79 -4.78
C THR A 10 -18.80 2.61 -3.85
N GLN A 11 -18.04 1.65 -4.34
CA GLN A 11 -17.45 0.58 -3.56
C GLN A 11 -15.97 0.48 -3.87
N ILE A 12 -15.13 0.45 -2.83
CA ILE A 12 -13.71 0.12 -2.96
C ILE A 12 -13.41 -1.20 -2.27
N LYS A 13 -12.42 -1.92 -2.80
CA LYS A 13 -11.81 -3.07 -2.15
C LYS A 13 -10.34 -2.79 -1.91
N VAL A 14 -9.88 -3.04 -0.69
CA VAL A 14 -8.50 -2.80 -0.26
C VAL A 14 -7.93 -4.09 0.33
N SER A 15 -6.74 -4.47 -0.10
CA SER A 15 -5.96 -5.58 0.45
C SER A 15 -5.11 -5.10 1.61
N ASP A 16 -4.98 -5.86 2.70
CA ASP A 16 -3.98 -5.54 3.74
C ASP A 16 -2.53 -5.74 3.26
N LEU A 17 -2.30 -6.55 2.23
CA LEU A 17 -1.02 -6.58 1.54
C LEU A 17 -0.84 -5.27 0.78
N GLY A 18 0.18 -4.51 1.17
CA GLY A 18 0.52 -3.21 0.62
C GLY A 18 -0.51 -2.11 0.91
N ALA A 19 -1.50 -2.38 1.76
CA ALA A 19 -2.72 -1.57 1.86
C ALA A 19 -3.32 -1.27 0.47
N GLU A 20 -3.15 -2.16 -0.52
CA GLU A 20 -3.40 -1.84 -1.92
C GLU A 20 -4.90 -1.76 -2.21
N MET A 21 -5.33 -0.65 -2.80
CA MET A 21 -6.67 -0.57 -3.38
C MET A 21 -6.69 -1.38 -4.68
N ILE A 22 -7.52 -2.42 -4.75
CA ILE A 22 -7.55 -3.37 -5.88
C ILE A 22 -8.83 -3.25 -6.73
N SER A 23 -9.84 -2.50 -6.29
CA SER A 23 -11.07 -2.27 -7.06
C SER A 23 -11.73 -0.96 -6.62
N VAL A 24 -12.27 -0.22 -7.58
CA VAL A 24 -13.06 1.01 -7.39
C VAL A 24 -14.25 0.97 -8.34
N ILE A 25 -15.40 0.54 -7.85
CA ILE A 25 -16.63 0.55 -8.62
C ILE A 25 -17.38 1.85 -8.34
N VAL A 26 -17.67 2.63 -9.38
CA VAL A 26 -18.48 3.85 -9.32
C VAL A 26 -19.67 3.69 -10.26
N ASP A 27 -20.88 3.76 -9.70
CA ASP A 27 -22.16 3.57 -10.39
C ASP A 27 -22.18 2.29 -11.26
N GLY A 28 -21.72 1.19 -10.67
CA GLY A 28 -21.68 -0.14 -11.30
C GLY A 28 -20.53 -0.36 -12.29
N LYS A 29 -19.67 0.65 -12.53
CA LYS A 29 -18.52 0.52 -13.44
C LYS A 29 -17.20 0.51 -12.66
N GLU A 30 -16.38 -0.53 -12.89
CA GLU A 30 -15.00 -0.58 -12.40
C GLU A 30 -14.16 0.54 -13.04
N ARG A 31 -13.43 1.28 -12.21
CA ARG A 31 -12.62 2.44 -12.58
C ARG A 31 -11.13 2.19 -12.40
N LEU A 32 -10.76 1.18 -11.62
CA LEU A 32 -9.37 0.81 -11.42
C LEU A 32 -8.96 -0.28 -12.41
N TRP A 33 -7.70 -0.22 -12.85
CA TRP A 33 -7.11 -1.26 -13.69
C TRP A 33 -7.25 -2.64 -13.03
N GLN A 34 -7.67 -3.65 -13.78
CA GLN A 34 -7.92 -5.03 -13.29
C GLN A 34 -6.98 -6.06 -13.91
N ASN A 35 -5.88 -5.63 -14.53
CA ASN A 35 -4.92 -6.52 -15.20
C ASN A 35 -5.55 -7.49 -16.23
N ALA A 36 -6.57 -7.05 -16.96
CA ALA A 36 -7.36 -7.92 -17.85
C ALA A 36 -6.54 -8.61 -18.95
N ASN A 37 -5.40 -8.04 -19.34
CA ASN A 37 -4.50 -8.56 -20.36
C ASN A 37 -3.15 -9.06 -19.81
N GLY A 38 -2.97 -9.10 -18.48
CA GLY A 38 -1.71 -9.52 -17.87
C GLY A 38 -0.53 -8.55 -18.01
N ALA A 39 -0.72 -7.35 -18.59
CA ALA A 39 0.39 -6.44 -18.88
C ALA A 39 1.04 -5.83 -17.64
N TRP A 40 0.28 -5.68 -16.54
CA TRP A 40 0.79 -5.13 -15.29
C TRP A 40 0.00 -5.69 -14.10
N ALA A 41 0.70 -6.40 -13.21
CA ALA A 41 0.09 -7.18 -12.12
C ALA A 41 -0.40 -6.36 -10.92
N GLY A 42 0.00 -5.09 -10.81
CA GLY A 42 -0.47 -4.19 -9.75
C GLY A 42 -1.81 -3.52 -10.09
N HIS A 43 -2.40 -2.85 -9.11
CA HIS A 43 -3.62 -2.04 -9.26
C HIS A 43 -3.35 -0.58 -8.87
N ALA A 44 -2.95 -0.35 -7.61
CA ALA A 44 -2.67 0.96 -7.05
C ALA A 44 -1.69 0.85 -5.86
N PRO A 45 -0.43 0.42 -6.10
CA PRO A 45 0.53 0.14 -5.05
C PRO A 45 0.95 1.42 -4.30
N LEU A 46 1.13 1.31 -2.98
CA LEU A 46 1.72 2.36 -2.17
C LEU A 46 3.25 2.40 -2.35
N LEU A 47 3.78 3.60 -2.53
CA LEU A 47 5.20 3.84 -2.76
C LEU A 47 5.81 4.48 -1.51
N PHE A 48 6.44 3.66 -0.67
CA PHE A 48 7.06 4.11 0.58
C PHE A 48 8.27 3.22 0.92
N PRO A 49 9.39 3.81 1.38
CA PRO A 49 9.61 5.23 1.72
C PRO A 49 10.08 6.10 0.54
N VAL A 50 10.16 5.56 -0.68
CA VAL A 50 10.63 6.29 -1.86
C VAL A 50 9.68 6.10 -3.04
N CYS A 51 9.60 7.09 -3.91
CA CYS A 51 8.91 7.00 -5.19
C CYS A 51 9.95 6.90 -6.31
N GLY A 52 9.94 5.84 -7.12
CA GLY A 52 10.91 5.63 -8.22
C GLY A 52 12.06 4.71 -7.82
N HIS A 53 13.16 4.74 -8.58
CA HIS A 53 14.32 3.87 -8.34
C HIS A 53 15.51 4.69 -7.82
N PHE A 54 15.67 4.72 -6.49
CA PHE A 54 16.70 5.49 -5.81
C PHE A 54 17.39 4.65 -4.72
N GLY A 55 18.70 4.78 -4.61
CA GLY A 55 19.47 4.16 -3.52
C GLY A 55 19.27 4.88 -2.19
N CYS A 56 19.33 4.13 -1.08
CA CYS A 56 19.27 4.69 0.27
C CYS A 56 20.68 4.67 0.88
N LYS A 57 21.20 5.83 1.29
CA LYS A 57 22.47 5.95 2.02
C LYS A 57 22.27 6.80 3.26
N VAL A 58 22.58 6.26 4.43
CA VAL A 58 22.40 6.91 5.73
C VAL A 58 23.70 6.76 6.53
N GLY A 59 24.25 7.87 7.01
CA GLY A 59 25.49 7.84 7.81
C GLY A 59 26.67 7.14 7.12
N GLY A 60 26.76 7.24 5.79
CA GLY A 60 27.80 6.56 5.01
C GLY A 60 27.49 5.11 4.64
N LYS A 61 26.52 4.45 5.27
CA LYS A 61 26.09 3.07 4.97
C LYS A 61 25.02 3.03 3.89
N VAL A 62 25.16 2.10 2.95
CA VAL A 62 24.18 1.85 1.88
C VAL A 62 23.16 0.81 2.34
N TYR A 63 21.89 1.05 2.01
CA TYR A 63 20.76 0.17 2.26
C TYR A 63 20.11 -0.22 0.92
N PRO A 64 19.82 -1.51 0.68
CA PRO A 64 19.36 -2.04 -0.62
C PRO A 64 17.89 -1.72 -0.90
N MET A 65 17.54 -0.44 -1.07
CA MET A 65 16.17 0.01 -1.32
C MET A 65 15.61 -0.53 -2.65
N PRO A 66 14.49 -1.28 -2.64
CA PRO A 66 13.83 -1.70 -3.88
C PRO A 66 13.16 -0.51 -4.60
N PRO A 67 12.90 -0.63 -5.93
CA PRO A 67 12.12 0.37 -6.66
C PRO A 67 10.77 0.61 -5.98
N HIS A 68 10.43 1.89 -5.80
CA HIS A 68 9.22 2.37 -5.14
C HIS A 68 9.11 1.97 -3.65
N GLY A 69 10.22 1.57 -3.05
CA GLY A 69 10.26 1.10 -1.68
C GLY A 69 9.55 -0.24 -1.48
N PHE A 70 9.35 -0.57 -0.21
CA PHE A 70 8.97 -1.91 0.23
C PHE A 70 7.52 -2.00 0.72
N ALA A 71 6.83 -0.88 0.96
CA ALA A 71 5.51 -0.90 1.59
C ALA A 71 4.49 -1.78 0.85
N LYS A 72 4.45 -1.71 -0.48
CA LYS A 72 3.56 -2.53 -1.33
C LYS A 72 3.67 -4.04 -1.11
N ASP A 73 4.81 -4.52 -0.60
CA ASP A 73 5.09 -5.94 -0.39
C ASP A 73 4.89 -6.38 1.07
N MET A 74 4.46 -5.46 1.95
CA MET A 74 4.31 -5.70 3.39
C MET A 74 2.85 -5.85 3.79
N LEU A 75 2.58 -6.65 4.82
CA LEU A 75 1.25 -6.72 5.43
C LEU A 75 1.05 -5.51 6.37
N PHE A 76 -0.02 -4.77 6.13
CA PHE A 76 -0.47 -3.70 7.02
C PHE A 76 -1.45 -4.26 8.06
N THR A 77 -1.47 -3.64 9.24
CA THR A 77 -2.48 -3.90 10.26
C THR A 77 -3.67 -2.98 10.05
N ALA A 78 -4.89 -3.50 10.04
CA ALA A 78 -6.10 -2.68 10.04
C ALA A 78 -6.34 -2.12 11.45
N GLU A 79 -6.02 -0.83 11.67
CA GLU A 79 -6.20 -0.15 12.96
C GLU A 79 -7.67 0.25 13.20
N LYS A 80 -8.41 0.55 12.13
CA LYS A 80 -9.79 1.00 12.22
C LYS A 80 -10.61 0.56 11.03
N GLN A 81 -11.79 0.01 11.30
CA GLN A 81 -12.79 -0.30 10.29
C GLN A 81 -14.17 0.18 10.74
N THR A 82 -14.78 1.04 9.93
CA THR A 82 -16.14 1.53 10.12
C THR A 82 -16.88 1.49 8.77
N GLY A 83 -18.17 1.84 8.74
CA GLY A 83 -18.94 1.87 7.51
C GLY A 83 -18.42 2.84 6.43
N SER A 84 -17.63 3.85 6.81
CA SER A 84 -17.16 4.91 5.90
C SER A 84 -15.68 5.27 6.09
N ARG A 85 -14.91 4.42 6.80
CA ARG A 85 -13.48 4.66 7.04
C ARG A 85 -12.73 3.35 7.26
N LEU A 86 -11.60 3.18 6.58
CA LEU A 86 -10.61 2.13 6.83
C LEU A 86 -9.26 2.79 7.10
N VAL A 87 -8.57 2.37 8.16
CA VAL A 87 -7.21 2.83 8.47
C VAL A 87 -6.29 1.63 8.58
N PHE A 88 -5.22 1.64 7.79
CA PHE A 88 -4.15 0.67 7.81
C PHE A 88 -2.88 1.30 8.36
N SER A 89 -2.06 0.52 9.07
CA SER A 89 -0.73 0.94 9.49
C SER A 89 0.34 -0.09 9.22
N LEU A 90 1.54 0.41 8.92
CA LEU A 90 2.79 -0.33 8.83
C LEU A 90 3.80 0.34 9.75
N SER A 91 4.25 -0.38 10.76
CA SER A 91 5.30 0.07 11.67
C SER A 91 6.65 -0.51 11.28
N SER A 92 7.73 0.22 11.57
CA SER A 92 9.09 -0.28 11.38
C SER A 92 9.32 -1.59 12.14
N SER A 93 9.99 -2.52 11.48
CA SER A 93 10.47 -3.78 12.05
C SER A 93 11.94 -3.99 11.72
N GLU A 94 12.54 -5.03 12.30
CA GLU A 94 13.91 -5.44 11.94
C GLU A 94 14.03 -5.76 10.44
N GLU A 95 12.96 -6.22 9.79
CA GLU A 95 12.95 -6.46 8.34
C GLU A 95 13.01 -5.14 7.56
N THR A 96 12.15 -4.17 7.90
CA THR A 96 12.12 -2.89 7.18
C THR A 96 13.40 -2.08 7.40
N LYS A 97 14.04 -2.23 8.57
CA LYS A 97 15.31 -1.58 8.91
C LYS A 97 16.49 -2.04 8.06
N LYS A 98 16.38 -3.20 7.38
CA LYS A 98 17.35 -3.62 6.34
C LYS A 98 17.32 -2.69 5.13
N PHE A 99 16.21 -2.01 4.87
CA PHE A 99 16.03 -1.09 3.75
C PHE A 99 16.06 0.39 4.16
N TYR A 100 15.46 0.70 5.32
CA TYR A 100 15.25 2.06 5.80
C TYR A 100 15.49 2.13 7.33
N PRO A 101 16.65 2.62 7.78
CA PRO A 101 17.11 2.50 9.17
C PRO A 101 16.49 3.52 10.13
N TYR A 102 15.18 3.75 10.00
CA TYR A 102 14.44 4.66 10.86
C TYR A 102 13.25 3.95 11.46
N ASP A 103 12.92 4.31 12.69
CA ASP A 103 11.63 3.94 13.27
C ASP A 103 10.53 4.77 12.60
N PHE A 104 9.43 4.12 12.23
CA PHE A 104 8.31 4.79 11.57
C PHE A 104 6.98 4.12 11.90
N VAL A 105 5.90 4.88 11.72
CA VAL A 105 4.55 4.36 11.56
C VAL A 105 3.95 5.05 10.34
N TYR A 106 3.73 4.28 9.28
CA TYR A 106 3.09 4.75 8.06
C TYR A 106 1.61 4.38 8.11
N ARG A 107 0.73 5.37 8.00
CA ARG A 107 -0.73 5.18 8.04
C ARG A 107 -1.38 5.58 6.74
N MET A 108 -2.30 4.74 6.27
CA MET A 108 -3.14 5.01 5.12
C MET A 108 -4.60 4.91 5.50
N GLU A 109 -5.35 5.93 5.09
CA GLU A 109 -6.78 6.04 5.34
C GLU A 109 -7.54 6.05 4.01
N TYR A 110 -8.63 5.29 3.97
CA TYR A 110 -9.57 5.20 2.86
C TYR A 110 -10.99 5.50 3.34
#